data_AF-A0A061F1C8-F1
#
_entry.id   AF-A0A061F1C8-F1
#
_cell.length_a   1.000
_cell.length_b   1.000
_cell.length_c   1.000
_cell.angle_alpha   90.00
_cell.angle_beta   90.00
_cell.angle_gamma   90.00
#
_symmetry.space_group_name_H-M   'P 1'
#
loop_
_entity.id
_entity.type
_entity.pdbx_description
1 polymer ?
#
loop_
_entity_poly.entity_id
_entity_poly.type
_entity_poly.pdbx_seq_one_letter_code
_entity_poly.pdbx_strand_id
1 'polypeptide(L)'
;MALAGFPLQLQNCVEVNEVKHWKKELHEKAAFFAMEGFKILVPISLLVLAFSFATASDPSPLQDFCVALRDAQNGAMFSLYFLFVNGKFCKDPKLVKAEDLFFSGLNMPGNTSNQLGSKFTLVNVEQIPGLNTLGISLARIDYAPYGGLNPPHTHPRASEILVVMEGTLYVGFVTSNPNNHLITKVLYPGDVFVFPVGLIHFQFNIGKTNAIAFAGLSSQNPGVITIANAVFGSKSRINPDVLSKAFQLDENVVRYLQSRLCKLVLVGSVMKRFYRPAKTRRDRRLPINQVGFGW
;
A
#
# COMPACT_ATOMS: atom_id res chain seq x y z
N MET A 1 95.40 -50.84 -20.51
CA MET A 1 95.97 -49.64 -21.16
C MET A 1 94.99 -49.23 -22.26
N ALA A 2 94.44 -48.03 -22.36
CA ALA A 2 94.75 -46.76 -21.72
C ALA A 2 93.45 -45.95 -21.52
N LEU A 3 93.48 -45.09 -20.50
CA LEU A 3 92.50 -44.05 -20.21
C LEU A 3 92.66 -42.87 -21.19
N ALA A 4 91.54 -42.32 -21.64
CA ALA A 4 91.35 -40.92 -22.01
C ALA A 4 89.83 -40.68 -21.91
N GLY A 5 89.28 -39.83 -21.04
CA GLY A 5 89.69 -38.49 -20.70
C GLY A 5 88.82 -37.51 -21.50
N PHE A 6 87.64 -37.15 -20.98
CA PHE A 6 86.91 -35.96 -21.42
C PHE A 6 86.32 -35.21 -20.20
N PRO A 7 86.33 -33.87 -20.20
CA PRO A 7 86.23 -33.05 -19.00
C PRO A 7 84.79 -32.61 -18.67
N LEU A 8 84.59 -32.21 -17.41
CA LEU A 8 83.51 -31.32 -16.98
C LEU A 8 83.64 -29.95 -17.66
N GLN A 9 82.54 -29.39 -18.17
CA GLN A 9 82.13 -28.01 -17.82
C GLN A 9 80.70 -27.65 -18.28
N LEU A 10 79.96 -27.09 -17.31
CA LEU A 10 79.02 -25.95 -17.38
C LEU A 10 77.69 -26.05 -18.17
N GLN A 11 76.61 -26.17 -17.37
CA GLN A 11 75.58 -25.15 -17.16
C GLN A 11 74.85 -24.52 -18.36
N ASN A 12 73.52 -24.65 -18.31
CA ASN A 12 72.49 -23.74 -18.84
C ASN A 12 72.50 -23.43 -20.34
N CYS A 13 71.54 -24.01 -21.06
CA CYS A 13 70.81 -23.35 -22.14
C CYS A 13 69.53 -24.17 -22.43
N VAL A 14 68.48 -24.01 -21.61
CA VAL A 14 67.15 -23.93 -22.25
C VAL A 14 67.28 -22.70 -23.13
N GLU A 15 67.18 -22.88 -24.44
CA GLU A 15 67.37 -21.78 -25.38
C GLU A 15 66.56 -20.58 -24.89
N VAL A 16 67.22 -19.42 -24.77
CA VAL A 16 66.56 -18.16 -24.41
C VAL A 16 65.33 -17.90 -25.31
N ASN A 17 65.32 -18.50 -26.51
CA ASN A 17 64.21 -18.49 -27.45
C ASN A 17 63.03 -19.39 -27.04
N GLU A 18 63.25 -20.58 -26.47
CA GLU A 18 62.17 -21.42 -25.94
C GLU A 18 61.50 -20.75 -24.73
N VAL A 19 62.28 -20.24 -23.76
CA VAL A 19 61.69 -19.54 -22.59
C VAL A 19 60.91 -18.29 -23.03
N LYS A 20 61.41 -17.55 -24.03
CA LYS A 20 60.67 -16.42 -24.63
C LYS A 20 59.40 -16.87 -25.35
N HIS A 21 59.43 -18.01 -26.04
CA HIS A 21 58.27 -18.59 -26.72
C HIS A 21 57.18 -18.99 -25.73
N TRP A 22 57.52 -19.76 -24.69
CA TRP A 22 56.60 -20.15 -23.62
C TRP A 22 56.04 -18.94 -22.87
N LYS A 23 56.87 -17.92 -22.62
CA LYS A 23 56.42 -16.68 -21.99
C LYS A 23 55.43 -15.93 -22.89
N LYS A 24 55.69 -15.84 -24.19
CA LYS A 24 54.79 -15.21 -25.17
C LYS A 24 53.46 -15.97 -25.28
N GLU A 25 53.51 -17.30 -25.35
CA GLU A 25 52.32 -18.15 -25.43
C GLU A 25 51.48 -18.09 -24.15
N LEU A 26 52.11 -18.04 -22.97
CA LEU A 26 51.44 -17.81 -21.70
C LEU A 26 50.80 -16.42 -21.62
N HIS A 27 51.48 -15.38 -22.11
CA HIS A 27 50.91 -14.03 -22.18
C HIS A 27 49.73 -13.96 -23.16
N GLU A 28 49.80 -14.61 -24.32
CA GLU A 28 48.71 -14.65 -25.30
C GLU A 28 47.52 -15.46 -24.78
N LYS A 29 47.74 -16.61 -24.14
CA LYS A 29 46.69 -17.40 -23.49
C LYS A 29 46.06 -16.63 -22.33
N ALA A 30 46.85 -15.98 -21.48
CA ALA A 30 46.33 -15.15 -20.40
C ALA A 30 45.53 -13.95 -20.91
N ALA A 31 45.98 -13.29 -21.98
CA ALA A 31 45.24 -12.22 -22.63
C ALA A 31 43.93 -12.72 -23.27
N PHE A 32 43.93 -13.90 -23.88
CA PHE A 32 42.73 -14.54 -24.44
C PHE A 32 41.71 -14.88 -23.33
N PHE A 33 42.14 -15.49 -22.23
CA PHE A 33 41.28 -15.76 -21.08
C PHE A 33 40.76 -14.48 -20.42
N ALA A 34 41.57 -13.42 -20.34
CA ALA A 34 41.15 -12.12 -19.82
C ALA A 34 40.11 -11.44 -20.72
N MET A 35 40.29 -11.50 -22.05
CA MET A 35 39.34 -10.94 -23.02
C MET A 35 38.02 -11.71 -23.02
N GLU A 36 38.03 -13.05 -22.99
CA GLU A 36 36.81 -13.86 -22.90
C GLU A 36 36.11 -13.70 -21.54
N GLY A 37 36.88 -13.58 -20.45
CA GLY A 37 36.35 -13.23 -19.13
C GLY A 37 35.64 -11.87 -19.13
N PHE A 38 36.21 -10.86 -19.81
CA PHE A 38 35.59 -9.54 -19.98
C PHE A 38 34.28 -9.62 -20.78
N LYS A 39 34.22 -10.44 -21.83
CA LYS A 39 32.99 -10.64 -22.62
C LYS A 39 31.84 -11.25 -21.83
N ILE A 40 32.12 -11.96 -20.73
CA ILE A 40 31.12 -12.52 -19.83
C ILE A 40 30.81 -11.56 -18.66
N LEU A 41 31.82 -10.90 -18.09
CA LEU A 41 31.66 -9.99 -16.96
C LEU A 41 30.88 -8.72 -17.30
N VAL A 42 31.09 -8.14 -18.49
CA VAL A 42 30.40 -6.93 -18.94
C VAL A 42 28.87 -7.13 -19.05
N PRO A 43 28.35 -8.16 -19.76
CA PRO A 43 26.91 -8.38 -19.82
C PRO A 43 26.31 -8.78 -18.47
N ILE A 44 27.03 -9.52 -17.60
CA ILE A 44 26.57 -9.80 -16.23
C ILE A 44 26.45 -8.49 -15.43
N SER A 45 27.44 -7.60 -15.53
CA SER A 45 27.41 -6.30 -14.83
C SER A 45 26.28 -5.40 -15.33
N LEU A 46 26.03 -5.38 -16.64
CA LEU A 46 24.89 -4.67 -17.24
C LEU A 46 23.54 -5.29 -16.82
N LEU A 47 23.47 -6.61 -16.71
CA LEU A 47 22.27 -7.33 -16.25
C LEU A 47 21.99 -7.05 -14.77
N VAL A 48 23.03 -7.01 -13.92
CA VAL A 48 22.90 -6.64 -12.49
C VAL A 48 22.39 -5.21 -12.33
N LEU A 49 22.87 -4.27 -13.15
CA LEU A 49 22.38 -2.88 -13.18
C LEU A 49 20.94 -2.75 -13.73
N ALA A 50 20.46 -3.73 -14.49
CA ALA A 50 19.09 -3.76 -15.00
C ALA A 50 18.07 -4.25 -13.97
N PHE A 51 18.50 -4.86 -12.86
CA PHE A 51 17.59 -5.23 -11.76
C PHE A 51 17.24 -4.01 -10.92
N SER A 52 16.06 -3.44 -11.19
CA SER A 52 15.45 -2.46 -10.30
C SER A 52 14.97 -3.17 -9.03
N PHE A 53 15.53 -2.83 -7.87
CA PHE A 53 14.95 -3.24 -6.59
C PHE A 53 13.58 -2.58 -6.44
N ALA A 54 12.51 -3.37 -6.53
CA ALA A 54 11.17 -2.90 -6.19
C ALA A 54 11.06 -2.81 -4.66
N THR A 55 10.93 -1.59 -4.13
CA THR A 55 10.67 -1.38 -2.70
C THR A 55 9.17 -1.53 -2.44
N ALA A 56 8.78 -2.50 -1.63
CA ALA A 56 7.37 -2.73 -1.24
C ALA A 56 6.92 -1.85 -0.06
N SER A 57 7.79 -0.97 0.44
CA SER A 57 7.55 0.00 1.51
C SER A 57 7.90 1.41 1.04
N ASP A 58 7.60 2.42 1.86
CA ASP A 58 8.09 3.77 1.64
C ASP A 58 9.63 3.76 1.48
N PRO A 59 10.19 4.46 0.48
CA PRO A 59 11.64 4.57 0.29
C PRO A 59 12.31 5.23 1.50
N SER A 60 13.53 4.79 1.84
CA SER A 60 14.32 5.46 2.86
C SER A 60 14.63 6.92 2.46
N PRO A 61 14.63 7.86 3.43
CA PRO A 61 14.99 9.24 3.13
C PRO A 61 16.47 9.35 2.74
N LEU A 62 16.77 10.27 1.82
CA LEU A 62 18.15 10.54 1.36
C LEU A 62 18.76 11.81 1.99
N GLN A 63 18.02 12.45 2.88
CA GLN A 63 18.37 13.66 3.63
C GLN A 63 17.52 13.72 4.90
N ASP A 64 17.89 14.57 5.85
CA ASP A 64 17.23 14.68 7.16
C ASP A 64 15.70 14.89 7.09
N PHE A 65 15.25 15.74 6.16
CA PHE A 65 13.83 15.99 5.92
C PHE A 65 13.55 16.43 4.49
N CYS A 66 12.33 16.20 4.03
CA CYS A 66 11.87 16.57 2.70
C CYS A 66 10.41 17.03 2.74
N VAL A 67 10.12 18.14 3.43
CA VAL A 67 8.76 18.64 3.66
C VAL A 67 8.00 18.77 2.34
N ALA A 68 6.85 18.09 2.23
CA ALA A 68 6.04 18.14 1.02
C ALA A 68 5.59 19.57 0.69
N LEU A 69 5.67 19.94 -0.58
CA LEU A 69 4.95 21.10 -1.09
C LEU A 69 3.45 20.83 -0.96
N ARG A 70 2.73 21.76 -0.30
CA ARG A 70 1.27 21.71 -0.31
C ARG A 70 0.81 21.95 -1.74
N ASP A 71 -0.04 21.06 -2.25
CA ASP A 71 -0.69 21.24 -3.54
C ASP A 71 -1.35 22.62 -3.52
N ALA A 72 -0.86 23.54 -4.37
CA ALA A 72 -1.27 24.93 -4.35
C ALA A 72 -2.79 24.99 -4.67
N GLN A 73 -3.61 25.18 -3.64
CA GLN A 73 -5.05 25.35 -3.83
C GLN A 73 -5.42 26.62 -4.61
N ASN A 74 -4.46 27.52 -4.85
CA ASN A 74 -4.69 28.77 -5.55
C ASN A 74 -3.64 28.97 -6.64
N GLY A 75 -3.90 28.45 -7.84
CA GLY A 75 -3.66 29.08 -9.15
C GLY A 75 -2.42 29.96 -9.39
N ALA A 76 -1.32 29.81 -8.65
CA ALA A 76 -0.14 30.66 -8.75
C ALA A 76 1.04 29.85 -9.29
N MET A 77 1.12 29.89 -10.63
CA MET A 77 2.35 30.19 -11.38
C MET A 77 3.53 29.22 -11.22
N PHE A 78 3.36 27.98 -11.72
CA PHE A 78 4.26 27.36 -12.71
C PHE A 78 3.51 26.19 -13.40
N SER A 79 2.31 26.52 -13.90
CA SER A 79 1.46 25.60 -14.65
C SER A 79 1.96 25.50 -16.10
N LEU A 80 2.98 24.67 -16.32
CA LEU A 80 3.22 24.10 -17.66
C LEU A 80 3.28 22.58 -17.67
N TYR A 81 3.60 21.91 -16.54
CA TYR A 81 3.46 20.46 -16.38
C TYR A 81 3.16 20.10 -14.92
N PHE A 82 2.01 19.47 -14.65
CA PHE A 82 1.80 18.77 -13.37
C PHE A 82 2.64 17.49 -13.42
N LEU A 83 3.84 17.53 -12.85
CA LEU A 83 4.70 16.37 -12.76
C LEU A 83 4.22 15.50 -11.58
N PHE A 84 3.93 14.23 -11.84
CA PHE A 84 3.58 13.27 -10.79
C PHE A 84 4.81 12.43 -10.47
N VAL A 85 5.17 12.38 -9.19
CA VAL A 85 6.29 11.58 -8.67
C VAL A 85 5.78 10.58 -7.64
N ASN A 86 6.57 9.55 -7.34
CA ASN A 86 6.30 8.69 -6.20
C ASN A 86 6.56 9.48 -4.90
N GLY A 87 5.50 9.79 -4.15
CA GLY A 87 5.56 10.67 -2.98
C GLY A 87 5.14 12.11 -3.31
N LYS A 88 5.89 13.10 -2.81
CA LYS A 88 5.62 14.53 -3.02
C LYS A 88 6.94 15.28 -3.26
N PHE A 89 6.87 16.37 -4.02
CA PHE A 89 7.99 17.31 -4.15
C PHE A 89 8.29 17.99 -2.82
N CYS A 90 9.55 18.38 -2.63
CA CYS A 90 10.02 18.96 -1.39
C CYS A 90 10.16 20.47 -1.46
N LYS A 91 9.76 21.12 -0.37
CA LYS A 91 9.99 22.53 -0.10
C LYS A 91 11.48 22.80 0.08
N ASP A 92 11.94 24.00 -0.29
CA ASP A 92 13.31 24.44 0.00
C ASP A 92 13.59 24.29 1.52
N PRO A 93 14.62 23.52 1.92
CA PRO A 93 14.97 23.31 3.31
C PRO A 93 15.17 24.60 4.11
N LYS A 94 15.62 25.69 3.48
CA LYS A 94 15.81 27.00 4.12
C LYS A 94 14.49 27.70 4.49
N LEU A 95 13.38 27.28 3.89
CA LEU A 95 12.06 27.86 4.11
C LEU A 95 11.17 27.00 5.02
N VAL A 96 11.67 25.85 5.48
CA VAL A 96 10.95 24.95 6.38
C VAL A 96 10.80 25.59 7.76
N LYS A 97 9.61 25.44 8.35
CA LYS A 97 9.28 25.92 9.69
C LYS A 97 8.64 24.81 10.52
N ALA A 98 8.56 25.01 11.84
CA ALA A 98 7.96 24.04 12.75
C ALA A 98 6.51 23.68 12.37
N GLU A 99 5.76 24.63 11.80
CA GLU A 99 4.37 24.43 11.37
C GLU A 99 4.24 23.45 10.20
N ASP A 100 5.32 23.20 9.44
CA ASP A 100 5.34 22.19 8.38
C ASP A 100 5.43 20.75 8.93
N LEU A 101 5.86 20.60 10.18
CA LEU A 101 6.14 19.35 10.88
C LEU A 101 5.16 19.08 12.03
N PHE A 102 4.12 19.89 12.15
CA PHE A 102 3.24 19.94 13.31
C PHE A 102 1.78 19.72 12.93
N PHE A 103 1.04 19.04 13.81
CA PHE A 103 -0.41 18.94 13.76
C PHE A 103 -1.00 19.01 15.17
N SER A 104 -1.97 19.91 15.35
CA SER A 104 -2.80 19.98 16.56
C SER A 104 -4.20 19.45 16.31
N GLY A 105 -4.87 18.94 17.35
CA GLY A 105 -6.29 18.57 17.29
C GLY A 105 -6.60 17.12 17.66
N LEU A 106 -5.59 16.26 17.80
CA LEU A 106 -5.79 14.88 18.26
C LEU A 106 -6.24 14.78 19.72
N ASN A 107 -6.22 15.88 20.48
CA ASN A 107 -6.82 15.96 21.80
C ASN A 107 -8.36 16.04 21.75
N MET A 108 -8.95 16.41 20.60
CA MET A 108 -10.39 16.54 20.44
C MET A 108 -11.01 15.21 19.97
N PRO A 109 -12.09 14.73 20.60
CA PRO A 109 -12.76 13.53 20.16
C PRO A 109 -13.46 13.74 18.82
N GLY A 110 -13.36 12.76 17.93
CA GLY A 110 -14.11 12.72 16.69
C GLY A 110 -15.61 12.48 16.91
N ASN A 111 -16.45 12.98 16.00
CA ASN A 111 -17.90 12.74 16.04
C ASN A 111 -18.25 11.28 15.66
N THR A 112 -18.64 10.49 16.64
CA THR A 112 -19.04 9.08 16.50
C THR A 112 -20.54 8.89 16.24
N SER A 113 -21.33 9.97 16.12
CA SER A 113 -22.77 9.93 15.77
C SER A 113 -22.97 9.60 14.28
N ASN A 114 -22.58 8.39 13.88
CA ASN A 114 -22.71 7.86 12.53
C ASN A 114 -23.02 6.35 12.59
N GLN A 115 -23.34 5.75 11.45
CA GLN A 115 -23.81 4.36 11.38
C GLN A 115 -22.83 3.32 11.95
N LEU A 116 -21.51 3.60 11.89
CA LEU A 116 -20.49 2.69 12.42
C LEU A 116 -20.18 2.97 13.89
N GLY A 117 -20.63 4.10 14.44
CA GLY A 117 -20.29 4.49 15.80
C GLY A 117 -18.79 4.75 15.99
N SER A 118 -18.05 5.14 14.95
CA SER A 118 -16.60 5.36 15.02
C SER A 118 -16.15 6.52 14.15
N LYS A 119 -15.04 7.16 14.53
CA LYS A 119 -14.42 8.25 13.76
C LYS A 119 -12.91 8.14 13.77
N PHE A 120 -12.33 8.23 12.58
CA PHE A 120 -10.90 8.26 12.34
C PHE A 120 -10.46 9.70 12.07
N THR A 121 -9.41 10.10 12.77
CA THR A 121 -8.67 11.34 12.51
C THR A 121 -7.26 10.93 12.10
N LEU A 122 -7.07 10.75 10.80
CA LEU A 122 -5.78 10.39 10.20
C LEU A 122 -4.88 11.63 10.11
N VAL A 123 -3.62 11.42 10.42
CA VAL A 123 -2.54 12.41 10.35
C VAL A 123 -1.42 11.80 9.52
N ASN A 124 -1.59 11.87 8.20
CA ASN A 124 -0.63 11.38 7.22
C ASN A 124 0.08 12.56 6.54
N VAL A 125 0.85 12.31 5.47
CA VAL A 125 1.59 13.35 4.74
C VAL A 125 0.74 14.53 4.24
N GLU A 126 -0.57 14.33 4.04
CA GLU A 126 -1.48 15.40 3.64
C GLU A 126 -1.82 16.36 4.81
N GLN A 127 -1.75 15.89 6.06
CA GLN A 127 -1.97 16.72 7.26
C GLN A 127 -0.66 17.29 7.81
N ILE A 128 0.42 16.49 7.81
CA ILE A 128 1.77 16.93 8.18
C ILE A 128 2.67 16.76 6.96
N PRO A 129 2.90 17.83 6.18
CA PRO A 129 3.78 17.77 5.01
C PRO A 129 5.20 17.28 5.33
N GLY A 130 5.69 17.53 6.54
CA GLY A 130 6.96 17.05 7.04
C GLY A 130 7.10 15.53 7.16
N LEU A 131 6.01 14.74 7.09
CA LEU A 131 6.08 13.27 7.06
C LEU A 131 6.57 12.71 5.73
N ASN A 132 6.68 13.54 4.68
CA ASN A 132 7.16 13.10 3.39
C ASN A 132 8.58 12.53 3.49
N THR A 133 8.78 11.35 2.88
CA THR A 133 9.99 10.50 2.92
C THR A 133 10.29 9.81 4.26
N LEU A 134 9.50 10.01 5.31
CA LEU A 134 9.81 9.49 6.66
C LEU A 134 9.16 8.13 6.97
N GLY A 135 8.31 7.61 6.10
CA GLY A 135 7.80 6.24 6.22
C GLY A 135 6.86 6.00 7.40
N ILE A 136 6.26 7.05 7.98
CA ILE A 136 5.35 6.92 9.13
C ILE A 136 4.13 7.85 9.03
N SER A 137 3.04 7.45 9.68
CA SER A 137 1.86 8.29 9.95
C SER A 137 1.17 7.88 11.25
N LEU A 138 0.22 8.69 11.71
CA LEU A 138 -0.52 8.46 12.95
C LEU A 138 -2.02 8.60 12.69
N ALA A 139 -2.85 7.89 13.45
CA ALA A 139 -4.28 8.12 13.52
C ALA A 139 -4.78 8.09 14.96
N ARG A 140 -5.76 8.93 15.28
CA ARG A 140 -6.64 8.75 16.43
C ARG A 140 -7.94 8.11 15.98
N ILE A 141 -8.47 7.20 16.80
CA ILE A 141 -9.73 6.53 16.56
C ILE A 141 -10.60 6.66 17.81
N ASP A 142 -11.79 7.22 17.61
CA ASP A 142 -12.83 7.32 18.63
C ASP A 142 -13.95 6.32 18.33
N TYR A 143 -14.40 5.60 19.35
CA TYR A 143 -15.47 4.60 19.25
C TYR A 143 -16.59 4.93 20.25
N ALA A 144 -17.83 4.98 19.76
CA ALA A 144 -19.05 5.05 20.55
C ALA A 144 -19.20 3.79 21.44
N PRO A 145 -19.92 3.90 22.57
CA PRO A 145 -20.17 2.75 23.44
C PRO A 145 -21.10 1.74 22.75
N TYR A 146 -21.13 0.51 23.26
CA TYR A 146 -22.06 -0.53 22.81
C TYR A 146 -21.96 -0.87 21.32
N GLY A 147 -20.74 -0.91 20.77
CA GLY A 147 -20.50 -1.44 19.43
C GLY A 147 -20.00 -0.43 18.39
N GLY A 148 -19.32 0.64 18.81
CA GLY A 148 -18.52 1.44 17.87
C GLY A 148 -17.53 0.55 17.11
N LEU A 149 -17.55 0.59 15.78
CA LEU A 149 -16.89 -0.37 14.89
C LEU A 149 -15.94 0.34 13.92
N ASN A 150 -14.67 -0.02 13.91
CA ASN A 150 -13.86 0.09 12.70
C ASN A 150 -14.06 -1.21 11.90
N PRO A 151 -14.82 -1.17 10.80
CA PRO A 151 -15.22 -2.38 10.08
C PRO A 151 -14.01 -3.08 9.47
N PRO A 152 -14.15 -4.34 9.00
CA PRO A 152 -13.10 -5.03 8.27
C PRO A 152 -12.50 -4.15 7.16
N HIS A 153 -11.20 -3.91 7.26
CA HIS A 153 -10.43 -3.07 6.34
C HIS A 153 -8.98 -3.56 6.25
N THR A 154 -8.23 -3.01 5.30
CA THR A 154 -6.80 -3.28 5.14
C THR A 154 -6.05 -2.01 4.74
N HIS A 155 -4.77 -1.94 5.13
CA HIS A 155 -3.80 -0.94 4.72
C HIS A 155 -2.88 -1.55 3.65
N PRO A 156 -3.01 -1.18 2.37
CA PRO A 156 -2.24 -1.80 1.30
C PRO A 156 -0.73 -1.50 1.35
N ARG A 157 -0.31 -0.49 2.13
CA ARG A 157 1.09 0.00 2.15
C ARG A 157 1.68 0.17 3.55
N ALA A 158 1.00 -0.24 4.61
CA ALA A 158 1.53 -0.10 5.97
C ALA A 158 1.10 -1.23 6.88
N SER A 159 2.00 -1.63 7.78
CA SER A 159 1.61 -2.27 9.03
C SER A 159 1.11 -1.22 9.99
N GLU A 160 0.25 -1.61 10.91
CA GLU A 160 -0.31 -0.75 11.96
C GLU A 160 0.06 -1.31 13.34
N ILE A 161 0.38 -0.42 14.27
CA ILE A 161 0.45 -0.71 15.71
C ILE A 161 -0.54 0.20 16.44
N LEU A 162 -1.46 -0.40 17.18
CA LEU A 162 -2.54 0.30 17.87
C LEU A 162 -2.35 0.21 19.39
N VAL A 163 -2.46 1.35 20.08
CA VAL A 163 -2.51 1.44 21.54
C VAL A 163 -3.87 1.95 22.00
N VAL A 164 -4.46 1.30 23.00
CA VAL A 164 -5.72 1.75 23.61
C VAL A 164 -5.40 2.75 24.72
N MET A 165 -6.05 3.91 24.68
CA MET A 165 -5.93 4.94 25.71
C MET A 165 -7.09 4.91 26.69
N GLU A 166 -8.30 4.61 26.21
CA GLU A 166 -9.51 4.55 27.01
C GLU A 166 -10.46 3.45 26.49
N GLY A 167 -11.29 2.90 27.38
CA GLY A 167 -12.35 1.94 27.02
C GLY A 167 -11.86 0.51 26.86
N THR A 168 -12.58 -0.29 26.06
CA THR A 168 -12.28 -1.72 25.87
C THR A 168 -12.56 -2.13 24.44
N LEU A 169 -11.53 -2.58 23.72
CA LEU A 169 -11.63 -2.93 22.31
C LEU A 169 -11.42 -4.42 22.08
N TYR A 170 -12.34 -5.06 21.38
CA TYR A 170 -12.12 -6.34 20.73
C TYR A 170 -11.51 -6.09 19.36
N VAL A 171 -10.30 -6.59 19.12
CA VAL A 171 -9.56 -6.39 17.87
C VAL A 171 -9.15 -7.71 17.26
N GLY A 172 -8.88 -7.71 15.95
CA GLY A 172 -8.24 -8.85 15.32
C GLY A 172 -7.97 -8.68 13.83
N PHE A 173 -7.18 -9.60 13.29
CA PHE A 173 -6.92 -9.74 11.86
C PHE A 173 -7.04 -11.18 11.40
N VAL A 174 -7.21 -11.37 10.09
CA VAL A 174 -7.33 -12.68 9.45
C VAL A 174 -6.09 -12.94 8.59
N THR A 175 -5.45 -14.10 8.76
CA THR A 175 -4.30 -14.50 7.93
C THR A 175 -4.71 -14.78 6.49
N SER A 176 -3.74 -14.82 5.57
CA SER A 176 -4.00 -15.16 4.17
C SER A 176 -4.48 -16.62 3.97
N ASN A 177 -4.93 -16.90 2.75
CA ASN A 177 -5.26 -18.24 2.28
C ASN A 177 -4.06 -19.21 2.40
N PRO A 178 -4.32 -20.51 2.59
CA PRO A 178 -5.65 -21.14 2.70
C PRO A 178 -6.26 -21.07 4.10
N ASN A 179 -5.48 -20.69 5.13
CA ASN A 179 -5.88 -20.87 6.52
C ASN A 179 -6.99 -19.93 6.96
N ASN A 180 -6.99 -18.66 6.50
CA ASN A 180 -7.96 -17.64 6.91
C ASN A 180 -8.16 -17.60 8.45
N HIS A 181 -7.06 -17.75 9.19
CA HIS A 181 -7.09 -17.90 10.64
C HIS A 181 -7.28 -16.54 11.32
N LEU A 182 -8.27 -16.44 12.20
CA LEU A 182 -8.57 -15.23 12.95
C LEU A 182 -7.67 -15.16 14.20
N ILE A 183 -6.88 -14.10 14.30
CA ILE A 183 -6.06 -13.80 15.48
C ILE A 183 -6.66 -12.57 16.16
N THR A 184 -7.10 -12.71 17.42
CA THR A 184 -7.85 -11.67 18.13
C THR A 184 -7.40 -11.49 19.58
N LYS A 185 -7.75 -10.34 20.15
CA LYS A 185 -7.54 -10.01 21.56
C LYS A 185 -8.56 -8.97 22.02
N VAL A 186 -8.89 -8.99 23.32
CA VAL A 186 -9.55 -7.87 24.00
C VAL A 186 -8.46 -7.02 24.65
N LEU A 187 -8.46 -5.73 24.32
CA LEU A 187 -7.48 -4.75 24.77
C LEU A 187 -8.11 -3.78 25.79
N TYR A 188 -7.33 -3.45 26.81
CA TYR A 188 -7.61 -2.45 27.85
C TYR A 188 -6.65 -1.26 27.72
N PRO A 189 -6.87 -0.14 28.45
CA PRO A 189 -5.98 1.01 28.40
C PRO A 189 -4.52 0.63 28.70
N GLY A 190 -3.61 1.04 27.81
CA GLY A 190 -2.18 0.70 27.84
C GLY A 190 -1.80 -0.52 26.99
N ASP A 191 -2.76 -1.36 26.61
CA ASP A 191 -2.48 -2.51 25.75
C ASP A 191 -2.21 -2.09 24.31
N VAL A 192 -1.37 -2.87 23.64
CA VAL A 192 -0.95 -2.66 22.25
C VAL A 192 -1.22 -3.90 21.40
N PHE A 193 -1.58 -3.71 20.13
CA PHE A 193 -1.77 -4.80 19.17
C PHE A 193 -1.26 -4.41 17.77
N VAL A 194 -0.67 -5.37 17.04
CA VAL A 194 -0.06 -5.15 15.74
C VAL A 194 -0.91 -5.79 14.64
N PHE A 195 -1.15 -5.05 13.57
CA PHE A 195 -1.79 -5.52 12.34
C PHE A 195 -0.76 -5.55 11.19
N PRO A 196 -0.43 -6.73 10.66
CA PRO A 196 0.51 -6.83 9.54
C PRO A 196 -0.02 -6.17 8.26
N VAL A 197 0.88 -5.58 7.48
CA VAL A 197 0.57 -4.93 6.19
C VAL A 197 -0.30 -5.82 5.29
N GLY A 198 -1.34 -5.21 4.71
CA GLY A 198 -2.21 -5.87 3.74
C GLY A 198 -3.24 -6.84 4.33
N LEU A 199 -3.17 -7.23 5.60
CA LEU A 199 -4.15 -8.14 6.19
C LEU A 199 -5.46 -7.44 6.57
N ILE A 200 -6.58 -8.15 6.37
CA ILE A 200 -7.90 -7.68 6.78
C ILE A 200 -7.98 -7.71 8.30
N HIS A 201 -8.33 -6.58 8.90
CA HIS A 201 -8.44 -6.42 10.34
C HIS A 201 -9.58 -5.46 10.73
N PHE A 202 -9.93 -5.45 12.01
CA PHE A 202 -11.03 -4.67 12.57
C PHE A 202 -10.80 -4.33 14.04
N GLN A 203 -11.56 -3.36 14.54
CA GLN A 203 -11.68 -3.08 15.98
C GLN A 203 -13.13 -2.79 16.34
N PHE A 204 -13.58 -3.30 17.48
CA PHE A 204 -14.96 -3.21 17.93
C PHE A 204 -15.02 -2.87 19.42
N ASN A 205 -15.71 -1.79 19.78
CA ASN A 205 -15.87 -1.38 21.17
C ASN A 205 -16.96 -2.23 21.84
N ILE A 206 -16.52 -3.20 22.65
CA ILE A 206 -17.39 -4.04 23.48
C ILE A 206 -17.72 -3.41 24.84
N GLY A 207 -17.11 -2.25 25.13
CA GLY A 207 -17.33 -1.51 26.36
C GLY A 207 -18.66 -0.76 26.39
N LYS A 208 -19.07 -0.40 27.62
CA LYS A 208 -20.26 0.43 27.90
C LYS A 208 -19.97 1.93 27.82
N THR A 209 -18.70 2.31 27.68
CA THR A 209 -18.21 3.68 27.57
C THR A 209 -17.57 3.90 26.22
N ASN A 210 -17.28 5.15 25.88
CA ASN A 210 -16.43 5.46 24.73
C ASN A 210 -15.08 4.74 24.87
N ALA A 211 -14.47 4.44 23.73
CA ALA A 211 -13.09 3.98 23.65
C ALA A 211 -12.28 4.88 22.73
N ILE A 212 -11.01 5.06 23.07
CA ILE A 212 -10.06 5.88 22.31
C ILE A 212 -8.81 5.05 22.08
N ALA A 213 -8.34 5.02 20.84
CA ALA A 213 -7.09 4.39 20.46
C ALA A 213 -6.26 5.28 19.55
N PHE A 214 -4.95 5.08 19.57
CA PHE A 214 -4.02 5.68 18.62
C PHE A 214 -3.32 4.58 17.83
N ALA A 215 -3.15 4.80 16.54
CA ALA A 215 -2.54 3.87 15.61
C ALA A 215 -1.35 4.53 14.92
N GLY A 216 -0.15 3.96 15.09
CA GLY A 216 1.02 4.30 14.28
C GLY A 216 1.09 3.39 13.05
N LEU A 217 1.36 3.96 11.88
CA LEU A 217 1.42 3.22 10.62
C LEU A 217 2.78 3.39 9.95
N SER A 218 3.31 2.30 9.39
CA SER A 218 4.63 2.26 8.75
C SER A 218 4.67 2.79 7.31
N SER A 219 3.92 3.87 7.03
CA SER A 219 3.98 4.62 5.76
C SER A 219 3.46 6.04 5.96
N GLN A 220 4.02 7.00 5.22
CA GLN A 220 3.51 8.37 5.13
C GLN A 220 2.11 8.42 4.49
N ASN A 221 1.74 7.40 3.73
CA ASN A 221 0.43 7.25 3.09
C ASN A 221 -0.01 5.77 3.07
N PRO A 222 -0.52 5.25 4.20
CA PRO A 222 -0.86 3.84 4.35
C PRO A 222 -1.95 3.37 3.38
N GLY A 223 -2.87 4.28 3.03
CA GLY A 223 -4.11 3.96 2.32
C GLY A 223 -5.07 3.15 3.18
N VAL A 224 -6.35 3.13 2.83
CA VAL A 224 -7.36 2.34 3.54
C VAL A 224 -8.33 1.73 2.54
N ILE A 225 -8.54 0.43 2.63
CA ILE A 225 -9.57 -0.28 1.86
C ILE A 225 -10.57 -0.86 2.86
N THR A 226 -11.68 -0.16 3.11
CA THR A 226 -12.80 -0.72 3.86
C THR A 226 -13.50 -1.76 2.99
N ILE A 227 -13.51 -3.03 3.43
CA ILE A 227 -13.91 -4.17 2.60
C ILE A 227 -15.35 -4.02 2.08
N ALA A 228 -16.30 -3.73 2.96
CA ALA A 228 -17.70 -3.56 2.56
C ALA A 228 -17.88 -2.42 1.55
N ASN A 229 -17.21 -1.29 1.74
CA ASN A 229 -17.29 -0.15 0.82
C ASN A 229 -16.65 -0.48 -0.52
N ALA A 230 -15.51 -1.17 -0.54
CA ALA A 230 -14.82 -1.53 -1.78
C ALA A 230 -15.60 -2.57 -2.59
N VAL A 231 -16.20 -3.55 -1.93
CA VAL A 231 -16.92 -4.66 -2.58
C VAL A 231 -18.33 -4.24 -3.00
N PHE A 232 -19.10 -3.60 -2.11
CA PHE A 232 -20.53 -3.32 -2.33
C PHE A 232 -20.84 -1.84 -2.56
N GLY A 233 -19.93 -0.93 -2.19
CA GLY A 233 -20.14 0.53 -2.23
C GLY A 233 -19.25 1.29 -3.22
N SER A 234 -18.59 0.61 -4.15
CA SER A 234 -17.69 1.23 -5.13
C SER A 234 -18.45 2.19 -6.06
N LYS A 235 -17.79 3.29 -6.50
CA LYS A 235 -18.40 4.30 -7.39
C LYS A 235 -18.89 3.69 -8.70
N SER A 236 -18.12 2.75 -9.26
CA SER A 236 -18.57 1.84 -10.31
C SER A 236 -18.90 0.51 -9.65
N ARG A 237 -20.19 0.15 -9.63
CA ARG A 237 -20.65 -1.08 -8.96
C ARG A 237 -20.01 -2.30 -9.62
N ILE A 238 -19.50 -3.21 -8.80
CA ILE A 238 -19.10 -4.54 -9.28
C ILE A 238 -20.36 -5.25 -9.80
N ASN A 239 -20.22 -5.98 -10.90
CA ASN A 239 -21.31 -6.72 -11.51
C ASN A 239 -21.96 -7.66 -10.44
N PRO A 240 -23.28 -7.56 -10.19
CA PRO A 240 -23.97 -8.42 -9.24
C PRO A 240 -23.78 -9.92 -9.51
N ASP A 241 -23.55 -10.35 -10.75
CA ASP A 241 -23.21 -11.73 -11.08
C ASP A 241 -21.86 -12.15 -10.49
N VAL A 242 -20.85 -11.28 -10.55
CA VAL A 242 -19.53 -11.57 -9.97
C VAL A 242 -19.66 -11.74 -8.46
N LEU A 243 -20.38 -10.84 -7.80
CA LEU A 243 -20.57 -10.89 -6.35
C LEU A 243 -21.50 -12.03 -5.91
N SER A 244 -22.53 -12.36 -6.68
CA SER A 244 -23.44 -13.47 -6.34
C SER A 244 -22.69 -14.80 -6.39
N LYS A 245 -21.84 -15.02 -7.41
CA LYS A 245 -20.97 -16.20 -7.46
C LYS A 245 -19.90 -16.18 -6.38
N ALA A 246 -19.24 -15.03 -6.14
CA ALA A 246 -18.15 -14.93 -5.16
C ALA A 246 -18.63 -15.11 -3.70
N PHE A 247 -19.78 -14.54 -3.35
CA PHE A 247 -20.36 -14.61 -1.99
C PHE A 247 -21.37 -15.74 -1.82
N GLN A 248 -21.71 -16.48 -2.89
CA GLN A 248 -22.72 -17.54 -2.89
C GLN A 248 -24.09 -17.04 -2.41
N LEU A 249 -24.50 -15.87 -2.89
CA LEU A 249 -25.74 -15.20 -2.51
C LEU A 249 -26.65 -15.01 -3.72
N ASP A 250 -27.95 -14.92 -3.46
CA ASP A 250 -28.91 -14.46 -4.46
C ASP A 250 -28.56 -13.05 -4.94
N GLU A 251 -28.75 -12.81 -6.24
CA GLU A 251 -28.48 -11.51 -6.85
C GLU A 251 -29.29 -10.37 -6.19
N ASN A 252 -30.51 -10.66 -5.74
CA ASN A 252 -31.34 -9.70 -5.01
C ASN A 252 -30.72 -9.29 -3.67
N VAL A 253 -30.08 -10.22 -2.96
CA VAL A 253 -29.38 -9.94 -1.71
C VAL A 253 -28.13 -9.09 -1.99
N VAL A 254 -27.38 -9.41 -3.04
CA VAL A 254 -26.24 -8.59 -3.48
C VAL A 254 -26.68 -7.16 -3.82
N ARG A 255 -27.74 -7.00 -4.61
CA ARG A 255 -28.29 -5.69 -4.96
C ARG A 255 -28.77 -4.93 -3.73
N TYR A 256 -29.35 -5.62 -2.76
CA TYR A 256 -29.71 -5.05 -1.47
C TYR A 256 -28.47 -4.54 -0.73
N LEU A 257 -27.42 -5.35 -0.56
CA LEU A 257 -26.17 -4.93 0.08
C LEU A 257 -25.53 -3.72 -0.62
N GLN A 258 -25.49 -3.73 -1.96
CA GLN A 258 -25.01 -2.60 -2.74
C GLN A 258 -25.83 -1.33 -2.51
N SER A 259 -27.16 -1.45 -2.38
CA SER A 259 -28.05 -0.32 -2.09
C SER A 259 -27.82 0.30 -0.70
N ARG A 260 -27.40 -0.51 0.28
CA ARG A 260 -27.11 -0.05 1.66
C ARG A 260 -25.82 0.77 1.75
N LEU A 261 -24.88 0.54 0.82
CA LEU A 261 -23.53 1.12 0.85
C LEU A 261 -23.27 2.12 -0.29
N CYS A 262 -24.18 2.23 -1.26
CA CYS A 262 -24.08 3.20 -2.33
C CYS A 262 -24.30 4.62 -1.79
N LYS A 263 -23.23 5.42 -1.73
CA LYS A 263 -23.36 6.87 -1.51
C LYS A 263 -24.01 7.47 -2.76
N LEU A 264 -25.18 8.08 -2.60
CA LEU A 264 -25.81 8.89 -3.65
C LEU A 264 -24.85 10.04 -3.98
N VAL A 265 -24.19 9.98 -5.14
CA VAL A 265 -23.54 11.16 -5.71
C VAL A 265 -24.65 11.99 -6.34
N LEU A 266 -25.08 13.05 -5.66
CA LEU A 266 -25.91 14.08 -6.28
C LEU A 266 -25.03 14.84 -7.29
N VAL A 267 -24.99 14.37 -8.53
CA VAL A 267 -24.45 15.14 -9.66
C VAL A 267 -25.57 16.03 -10.17
N GLY A 268 -25.69 17.23 -9.61
CA GLY A 268 -26.65 18.26 -10.07
C GLY A 268 -28.11 17.93 -9.76
N SER A 269 -28.92 18.97 -9.59
CA SER A 269 -30.33 18.93 -9.15
C SER A 269 -31.33 18.30 -10.13
N VAL A 270 -31.02 17.15 -10.76
CA VAL A 270 -32.01 16.42 -11.58
C VAL A 270 -31.97 14.94 -11.25
N MET A 271 -33.01 14.48 -10.57
CA MET A 271 -33.27 13.08 -10.26
C MET A 271 -33.60 12.31 -11.55
N LYS A 272 -32.59 11.91 -12.35
CA LYS A 272 -32.80 10.95 -13.44
C LYS A 272 -32.81 9.54 -12.88
N ARG A 273 -34.02 9.05 -12.64
CA ARG A 273 -34.34 7.66 -12.30
C ARG A 273 -33.98 6.74 -13.48
N PHE A 274 -32.73 6.30 -13.58
CA PHE A 274 -32.34 5.21 -14.49
C PHE A 274 -32.74 3.86 -13.88
N TYR A 275 -34.03 3.56 -13.94
CA TYR A 275 -34.52 2.20 -13.82
C TYR A 275 -35.78 2.03 -14.69
N ARG A 276 -35.60 1.50 -15.90
CA ARG A 276 -36.67 0.83 -16.65
C ARG A 276 -36.40 -0.67 -16.55
N PRO A 277 -37.22 -1.47 -15.84
CA PRO A 277 -37.13 -2.91 -15.95
C PRO A 277 -37.57 -3.34 -17.35
N ALA A 278 -36.90 -4.36 -17.88
CA ALA A 278 -37.21 -4.97 -19.16
C ALA A 278 -38.66 -5.51 -19.16
N LYS A 279 -39.48 -5.05 -20.12
CA LYS A 279 -40.79 -5.65 -20.40
C LYS A 279 -40.56 -6.99 -21.08
N THR A 280 -40.84 -8.09 -20.39
CA THR A 280 -41.08 -9.39 -21.03
C THR A 280 -42.42 -9.35 -21.76
N ARG A 281 -42.37 -9.72 -23.04
CA ARG A 281 -43.46 -9.72 -24.01
C ARG A 281 -44.41 -10.89 -23.72
N ARG A 282 -45.62 -10.64 -23.21
CA ARG A 282 -46.81 -11.46 -23.46
C ARG A 282 -48.04 -10.57 -23.36
N ASP A 283 -48.51 -10.19 -24.54
CA ASP A 283 -49.77 -9.51 -24.75
C ASP A 283 -50.86 -10.57 -24.93
N ARG A 284 -51.89 -10.55 -24.07
CA ARG A 284 -53.28 -10.61 -24.52
C ARG A 284 -54.28 -10.40 -23.37
N ARG A 285 -54.99 -9.27 -23.50
CA ARG A 285 -56.39 -9.00 -23.12
C ARG A 285 -56.76 -8.96 -21.64
N LEU A 286 -57.08 -7.76 -21.16
CA LEU A 286 -58.29 -7.48 -20.38
C LEU A 286 -58.81 -6.07 -20.71
N PRO A 287 -60.13 -5.86 -20.84
CA PRO A 287 -60.71 -4.53 -20.81
C PRO A 287 -61.42 -4.24 -19.46
N ILE A 288 -61.29 -2.96 -19.05
CA ILE A 288 -62.32 -2.09 -18.46
C ILE A 288 -62.55 -2.08 -16.92
N ASN A 289 -62.63 -0.83 -16.44
CA ASN A 289 -63.27 -0.25 -15.23
C ASN A 289 -62.46 0.05 -13.94
N GLN A 290 -62.18 1.35 -13.79
CA GLN A 290 -62.63 2.32 -12.75
C GLN A 290 -62.48 2.06 -11.23
N VAL A 291 -62.32 3.22 -10.54
CA VAL A 291 -62.46 3.53 -9.09
C VAL A 291 -61.19 3.20 -8.27
N GLY A 292 -60.60 4.04 -7.41
CA GLY A 292 -60.95 5.32 -6.78
C GLY A 292 -60.52 5.27 -5.30
N PHE A 293 -59.89 6.34 -4.78
CA PHE A 293 -59.51 6.62 -3.36
C PHE A 293 -58.44 5.68 -2.74
N GLY A 294 -57.56 6.07 -1.81
CA GLY A 294 -57.37 7.28 -0.99
C GLY A 294 -56.54 6.87 0.25
N TRP A 295 -55.80 7.85 0.82
CA TRP A 295 -54.76 7.80 1.87
C TRP A 295 -53.31 7.63 1.39
#